data_AF-A0A2V8M342-F1
#
_entry.id   AF-A0A2V8M342-F1
#
_cell.length_a   1.000
_cell.length_b   1.000
_cell.length_c   1.000
_cell.angle_alpha   90.00
_cell.angle_beta   90.00
_cell.angle_gamma   90.00
#
_symmetry.space_group_name_H-M   'P 1'
#
loop_
_entity.id
_entity.type
_entity.pdbx_description
1 polymer ?
#
loop_
_entity_poly.entity_id
_entity_poly.type
_entity_poly.pdbx_seq_one_letter_code
_entity_poly.pdbx_strand_id
1 'polypeptide(L)'
;MSLPGRGEGDNLYTASILAVHANDGQLAWYFQTAPADNWDFDATQPLMQADLMIGGRQRKVIMQANKNGFFYVLDRQTGEFISGAPFASGITWASGLDPKTGRPIETSSAYAGKQPVIVSPGPSGAHNWYPMAFNPATGLVYLPVMSGTQFLHAPDSQWKYDSRRDNVGGDAHYEGPLATKLLASPPPTGELVGWNPVEQRAAWRTSYPVVEGGGVLTTAGNLVVQGRGDGMLAAYRATDGKKLWEFDAGTGILAPPITYRINGVQYVSVMAGYIGGGGGWNPPNMGKIRPGYGRILTFALGGTAKLNARQFQRNAVPTPAIRTNASAKTIHEGGLLFNDQCARCHGYNAVAGALPDLRYAPKDIHEQFEDIVLRGAREDSGMPSFKDIYTPDQVRAIQSYILWRAAESSKPDSK
;
A
#
# COMPACT_ATOMS: atom_id res chain seq x y z
N MET A 1 -12.72 -7.44 -1.93
CA MET A 1 -13.73 -7.06 -2.94
C MET A 1 -14.83 -8.11 -2.90
N SER A 2 -16.05 -7.74 -2.53
CA SER A 2 -17.10 -8.68 -2.15
C SER A 2 -17.63 -9.43 -3.38
N LEU A 3 -17.52 -10.75 -3.32
CA LEU A 3 -18.00 -11.69 -4.33
C LEU A 3 -19.49 -11.41 -4.62
N PRO A 4 -19.98 -11.47 -5.87
CA PRO A 4 -21.39 -11.36 -6.19
C PRO A 4 -22.11 -12.58 -5.60
N GLY A 5 -22.67 -12.44 -4.39
CA GLY A 5 -23.32 -13.56 -3.69
C GLY A 5 -23.70 -13.38 -2.22
N ARG A 6 -23.44 -12.23 -1.58
CA ARG A 6 -24.05 -11.84 -0.29
C ARG A 6 -24.32 -10.32 -0.34
N GLY A 7 -25.40 -9.82 -0.95
CA GLY A 7 -26.79 -10.04 -0.53
C GLY A 7 -27.06 -9.13 0.67
N GLU A 8 -27.53 -7.90 0.41
CA GLU A 8 -28.11 -6.90 1.32
C GLU A 8 -27.60 -6.85 2.79
N GLY A 9 -27.04 -5.70 3.20
CA GLY A 9 -26.70 -5.41 4.59
C GLY A 9 -25.20 -5.21 4.83
N ASP A 10 -24.82 -5.10 6.10
CA ASP A 10 -23.51 -4.59 6.53
C ASP A 10 -22.33 -5.56 6.32
N ASN A 11 -22.58 -6.83 5.95
CA ASN A 11 -21.54 -7.87 5.77
C ASN A 11 -20.65 -8.09 7.00
N LEU A 12 -21.25 -8.07 8.19
CA LEU A 12 -20.50 -8.24 9.44
C LEU A 12 -19.73 -9.57 9.48
N TYR A 13 -18.49 -9.60 9.95
CA TYR A 13 -17.69 -8.51 10.56
C TYR A 13 -16.57 -7.97 9.64
N THR A 14 -16.81 -7.81 8.34
CA THR A 14 -15.80 -7.20 7.45
C THR A 14 -15.48 -5.77 7.91
N ALA A 15 -14.25 -5.29 7.61
CA ALA A 15 -13.82 -3.92 7.90
C ALA A 15 -14.22 -3.44 9.31
N SER A 16 -13.98 -4.28 10.33
CA SER A 16 -14.41 -4.03 11.70
C SER A 16 -13.25 -4.12 12.70
N ILE A 17 -13.33 -3.31 13.74
CA ILE A 17 -12.56 -3.45 14.97
C ILE A 17 -13.36 -4.37 15.90
N LEU A 18 -12.74 -5.44 16.38
CA LEU A 18 -13.37 -6.44 17.24
C LEU A 18 -12.69 -6.47 18.61
N ALA A 19 -13.48 -6.46 19.68
CA ALA A 19 -13.02 -6.84 21.00
C ALA A 19 -13.55 -8.23 21.34
N VAL A 20 -12.64 -9.13 21.72
CA VAL A 20 -12.96 -10.49 22.11
C VAL A 20 -12.39 -10.80 23.49
N HIS A 21 -13.06 -11.69 24.21
CA HIS A 21 -12.59 -12.22 25.48
C HIS A 21 -11.38 -13.14 25.23
N ALA A 22 -10.22 -12.81 25.80
CA ALA A 22 -8.97 -13.52 25.52
C ALA A 22 -8.97 -14.99 25.97
N ASN A 23 -9.82 -15.36 26.93
CA ASN A 23 -9.92 -16.70 27.49
C ASN A 23 -10.73 -17.68 26.62
N ASP A 24 -11.72 -17.20 25.85
CA ASP A 24 -12.65 -18.06 25.11
C ASP A 24 -13.01 -17.57 23.70
N GLY A 25 -12.53 -16.40 23.29
CA GLY A 25 -12.78 -15.81 21.98
C GLY A 25 -14.19 -15.24 21.80
N GLN A 26 -15.03 -15.19 22.83
CA GLN A 26 -16.38 -14.62 22.72
C GLN A 26 -16.29 -13.13 22.38
N LEU A 27 -17.13 -12.68 21.45
CA LEU A 27 -17.21 -11.28 21.05
C LEU A 27 -17.79 -10.43 22.19
N ALA A 28 -17.06 -9.40 22.61
CA ALA A 28 -17.53 -8.41 23.57
C ALA A 28 -18.26 -7.26 22.86
N TRP A 29 -17.62 -6.68 21.84
CA TRP A 29 -18.21 -5.63 21.00
C TRP A 29 -17.50 -5.56 19.64
N TYR A 30 -18.12 -4.89 18.67
CA TYR A 30 -17.50 -4.55 17.39
C TYR A 30 -17.85 -3.12 16.98
N PHE A 31 -16.99 -2.52 16.16
CA PHE A 31 -17.26 -1.27 15.44
C PHE A 31 -16.85 -1.45 13.98
N GLN A 32 -17.79 -1.26 13.05
CA GLN A 32 -17.53 -1.45 11.62
C GLN A 32 -17.21 -0.11 10.96
N THR A 33 -16.01 0.00 10.40
CA THR A 33 -15.50 1.25 9.81
C THR A 33 -15.96 1.46 8.36
N ALA A 34 -16.21 0.38 7.63
CA ALA A 34 -16.74 0.41 6.27
C ALA A 34 -17.79 -0.70 6.09
N PRO A 35 -19.06 -0.43 6.45
CA PRO A 35 -20.16 -1.37 6.20
C PRO A 35 -20.24 -1.75 4.73
N ALA A 36 -20.49 -3.04 4.47
CA ALA A 36 -20.59 -3.58 3.11
C ALA A 36 -19.38 -3.27 2.20
N ASP A 37 -18.15 -3.28 2.75
CA ASP A 37 -16.92 -2.92 2.02
C ASP A 37 -16.87 -3.49 0.58
N ASN A 38 -16.62 -2.58 -0.36
CA ASN A 38 -16.50 -2.85 -1.78
C ASN A 38 -15.17 -2.35 -2.38
N TRP A 39 -14.31 -1.71 -1.57
CA TRP A 39 -13.14 -0.97 -2.08
C TRP A 39 -11.81 -1.48 -1.52
N ASP A 40 -11.80 -2.62 -0.84
CA ASP A 40 -10.63 -3.15 -0.12
C ASP A 40 -10.25 -2.27 1.08
N PHE A 41 -11.25 -1.69 1.76
CA PHE A 41 -11.06 -0.92 2.98
C PHE A 41 -11.07 -1.82 4.20
N ASP A 42 -10.03 -2.63 4.33
CA ASP A 42 -9.80 -3.38 5.56
C ASP A 42 -9.60 -2.43 6.77
N ALA A 43 -9.87 -2.98 7.97
CA ALA A 43 -9.67 -2.31 9.25
C ALA A 43 -8.54 -2.99 10.06
N THR A 44 -7.52 -3.48 9.36
CA THR A 44 -6.41 -4.24 9.96
C THR A 44 -5.25 -3.34 10.39
N GLN A 45 -5.36 -2.03 10.14
CA GLN A 45 -4.32 -1.06 10.48
C GLN A 45 -4.09 -0.99 11.99
N PRO A 46 -2.87 -0.63 12.42
CA PRO A 46 -2.48 -0.69 13.82
C PRO A 46 -3.41 0.07 14.75
N LEU A 47 -3.94 -0.66 15.74
CA LEU A 47 -4.79 -0.11 16.80
C LEU A 47 -3.93 0.53 17.89
N MET A 48 -4.24 1.76 18.28
CA MET A 48 -3.56 2.46 19.35
C MET A 48 -4.50 2.71 20.51
N GLN A 49 -4.08 2.35 21.73
CA GLN A 49 -4.85 2.63 22.95
C GLN A 49 -4.21 3.78 23.72
N ALA A 50 -5.04 4.64 24.29
CA ALA A 50 -4.61 5.74 25.15
C ALA A 50 -5.71 6.08 26.17
N ASP A 51 -5.34 6.82 27.22
CA ASP A 51 -6.31 7.49 28.09
C ASP A 51 -6.23 9.00 27.76
N LEU A 52 -7.32 9.57 27.23
CA LEU A 52 -7.38 10.94 26.71
C LEU A 52 -8.40 11.79 27.48
N MET A 53 -8.13 13.08 27.63
CA MET A 53 -9.12 14.04 28.14
C MET A 53 -10.03 14.50 27.01
N ILE A 54 -11.28 14.05 26.97
CA ILE A 54 -12.26 14.36 25.93
C ILE A 54 -13.54 14.89 26.59
N GLY A 55 -13.98 16.09 26.20
CA GLY A 55 -15.16 16.72 26.79
C GLY A 55 -15.06 16.92 28.30
N GLY A 56 -13.84 17.21 28.82
CA GLY A 56 -13.58 17.37 30.25
C GLY A 56 -13.60 16.08 31.07
N ARG A 57 -13.62 14.90 30.42
CA ARG A 57 -13.59 13.59 31.07
C ARG A 57 -12.42 12.74 30.58
N GLN A 58 -11.80 11.98 31.49
CA GLN A 58 -10.82 10.98 31.12
C GLN A 58 -11.53 9.81 30.42
N ARG A 59 -11.19 9.53 29.17
CA ARG A 59 -11.75 8.45 28.36
C ARG A 59 -10.69 7.42 28.02
N LYS A 60 -11.06 6.14 28.15
CA LYS A 60 -10.23 4.99 27.80
C LYS A 60 -10.48 4.66 26.34
N VAL A 61 -9.59 5.09 25.45
CA VAL A 61 -9.85 5.03 24.01
C VAL A 61 -9.04 3.94 23.30
N ILE A 62 -9.56 3.53 22.16
CA ILE A 62 -8.84 2.86 21.07
C ILE A 62 -9.01 3.71 19.81
N MET A 63 -7.92 3.86 19.05
CA MET A 63 -7.83 4.75 17.90
C MET A 63 -7.32 3.99 16.68
N GLN A 64 -7.84 4.33 15.51
CA GLN A 64 -7.39 3.74 14.25
C GLN A 64 -7.49 4.78 13.12
N ALA A 65 -6.41 4.94 12.37
CA ALA A 65 -6.48 5.44 11.00
C ALA A 65 -6.45 4.19 10.10
N ASN A 66 -7.42 4.01 9.21
CA ASN A 66 -7.43 2.85 8.33
C ASN A 66 -7.42 3.27 6.85
N LYS A 67 -7.55 2.30 5.94
CA LYS A 67 -7.48 2.55 4.50
C LYS A 67 -8.51 3.56 4.01
N ASN A 68 -9.67 3.66 4.65
CA ASN A 68 -10.80 4.43 4.15
C ASN A 68 -10.64 5.96 4.27
N GLY A 69 -9.59 6.43 4.98
CA GLY A 69 -9.25 7.85 5.11
C GLY A 69 -9.81 8.57 6.33
N PHE A 70 -10.53 7.89 7.21
CA PHE A 70 -11.04 8.45 8.46
C PHE A 70 -10.21 7.98 9.68
N PHE A 71 -10.03 8.89 10.64
CA PHE A 71 -9.38 8.61 11.91
C PHE A 71 -10.47 8.41 12.96
N TYR A 72 -10.58 7.21 13.51
CA TYR A 72 -11.61 6.83 14.48
C TYR A 72 -11.06 6.89 15.91
N VAL A 73 -11.88 7.40 16.84
CA VAL A 73 -11.67 7.31 18.28
C VAL A 73 -12.91 6.65 18.89
N LEU A 74 -12.71 5.52 19.55
CA LEU A 74 -13.76 4.73 20.17
C LEU A 74 -13.46 4.54 21.66
N ASP A 75 -14.49 4.32 22.47
CA ASP A 75 -14.31 3.81 23.82
C ASP A 75 -13.88 2.35 23.75
N ARG A 76 -12.69 2.02 24.29
CA ARG A 76 -12.14 0.66 24.15
C ARG A 76 -12.86 -0.38 25.00
N GLN A 77 -13.70 0.04 25.95
CA GLN A 77 -14.41 -0.89 26.83
C GLN A 77 -15.76 -1.28 26.23
N THR A 78 -16.40 -0.38 25.49
CA THR A 78 -17.78 -0.57 24.99
C THR A 78 -17.90 -0.61 23.47
N GLY A 79 -16.88 -0.15 22.74
CA GLY A 79 -16.96 0.05 21.28
C GLY A 79 -17.73 1.30 20.87
N GLU A 80 -18.17 2.13 21.83
CA GLU A 80 -18.90 3.37 21.56
C GLU A 80 -18.06 4.33 20.69
N PHE A 81 -18.67 4.83 19.62
CA PHE A 81 -18.07 5.88 18.80
C PHE A 81 -17.95 7.19 19.59
N ILE A 82 -16.74 7.74 19.68
CA ILE A 82 -16.50 9.03 20.33
C ILE A 82 -16.38 10.14 19.28
N SER A 83 -15.52 9.94 18.29
CA SER A 83 -15.33 10.92 17.21
C SER A 83 -14.59 10.32 16.02
N GLY A 84 -14.70 11.00 14.87
CA GLY A 84 -13.87 10.70 13.72
C GLY A 84 -13.93 11.78 12.65
N ALA A 85 -12.85 11.92 11.89
CA ALA A 85 -12.71 12.91 10.83
C ALA A 85 -11.75 12.41 9.74
N PRO A 86 -11.84 12.94 8.51
CA PRO A 86 -10.91 12.60 7.45
C PRO A 86 -9.49 13.07 7.79
N PHE A 87 -8.51 12.16 7.71
CA PHE A 87 -7.09 12.50 7.92
C PHE A 87 -6.31 12.68 6.61
N ALA A 88 -6.87 12.25 5.48
CA ALA A 88 -6.29 12.38 4.15
C ALA A 88 -7.16 13.25 3.24
N SER A 89 -6.54 13.85 2.21
CA SER A 89 -7.27 14.62 1.20
C SER A 89 -7.71 13.73 0.03
N GLY A 90 -8.73 14.20 -0.70
CA GLY A 90 -9.21 13.55 -1.92
C GLY A 90 -10.09 12.33 -1.70
N ILE A 91 -10.64 12.11 -0.50
CA ILE A 91 -11.61 11.03 -0.23
C ILE A 91 -12.88 11.29 -1.05
N THR A 92 -13.31 10.30 -1.85
CA THR A 92 -14.51 10.41 -2.68
C THR A 92 -15.63 9.48 -2.21
N TRP A 93 -15.31 8.30 -1.67
CA TRP A 93 -16.32 7.29 -1.33
C TRP A 93 -17.32 7.75 -0.25
N ALA A 94 -16.90 8.57 0.71
CA ALA A 94 -17.77 9.13 1.74
C ALA A 94 -17.53 10.63 1.93
N SER A 95 -18.61 11.36 2.22
CA SER A 95 -18.58 12.81 2.47
C SER A 95 -18.24 13.17 3.92
N GLY A 96 -18.34 12.21 4.84
CA GLY A 96 -18.16 12.39 6.27
C GLY A 96 -18.58 11.15 7.04
N LEU A 97 -18.64 11.28 8.36
CA LEU A 97 -19.22 10.29 9.26
C LEU A 97 -20.47 10.88 9.92
N ASP A 98 -21.48 10.04 10.17
CA ASP A 98 -22.58 10.41 11.05
C ASP A 98 -22.02 10.70 12.45
N PRO A 99 -22.30 11.88 13.03
CA PRO A 99 -21.64 12.34 14.25
C PRO A 99 -22.04 11.56 15.51
N LYS A 100 -23.09 10.74 15.46
CA LYS A 100 -23.56 9.94 16.60
C LYS A 100 -23.07 8.50 16.51
N THR A 101 -23.15 7.93 15.32
CA THR A 101 -22.92 6.49 15.08
C THR A 101 -21.53 6.21 14.53
N GLY A 102 -20.86 7.19 13.95
CA GLY A 102 -19.61 7.00 13.22
C GLY A 102 -19.77 6.28 11.88
N ARG A 103 -21.02 6.05 11.44
CA ARG A 103 -21.29 5.38 10.17
C ARG A 103 -20.93 6.31 9.00
N PRO A 104 -20.21 5.84 7.97
CA PRO A 104 -19.88 6.66 6.81
C PRO A 104 -21.11 7.17 6.07
N ILE A 105 -21.08 8.44 5.67
CA ILE A 105 -22.08 9.06 4.80
C ILE A 105 -21.60 8.90 3.35
N GLU A 106 -21.92 7.76 2.76
CA GLU A 106 -21.52 7.37 1.41
C GLU A 106 -21.96 8.38 0.34
N THR A 107 -21.11 8.57 -0.67
CA THR A 107 -21.43 9.35 -1.87
C THR A 107 -21.89 8.44 -3.00
N SER A 108 -22.31 9.02 -4.12
CA SER A 108 -22.61 8.25 -5.34
C SER A 108 -21.42 7.44 -5.88
N SER A 109 -20.19 7.78 -5.50
CA SER A 109 -19.01 7.01 -5.90
C SER A 109 -18.78 5.76 -5.04
N ALA A 110 -19.44 5.66 -3.89
CA ALA A 110 -19.42 4.47 -3.05
C ALA A 110 -20.16 3.32 -3.77
N TYR A 111 -21.38 3.60 -4.23
CA TYR A 111 -22.27 2.60 -4.79
C TYR A 111 -22.66 2.94 -6.22
N ALA A 112 -21.82 2.56 -7.18
CA ALA A 112 -22.12 2.65 -8.62
C ALA A 112 -22.89 1.40 -9.15
N GLY A 113 -23.32 0.50 -8.26
CA GLY A 113 -23.80 -0.82 -8.66
C GLY A 113 -22.70 -1.63 -9.37
N LYS A 114 -23.05 -2.34 -10.43
CA LYS A 114 -22.07 -3.06 -11.30
C LYS A 114 -21.37 -2.15 -12.31
N GLN A 115 -21.50 -0.83 -12.22
CA GLN A 115 -20.84 0.08 -13.17
C GLN A 115 -19.41 0.41 -12.74
N PRO A 116 -18.49 0.59 -13.71
CA PRO A 116 -17.14 1.06 -13.43
C PRO A 116 -17.12 2.44 -12.75
N VAL A 117 -16.24 2.61 -11.75
CA VAL A 117 -16.10 3.84 -10.97
C VAL A 117 -14.65 4.06 -10.53
N ILE A 118 -14.22 5.32 -10.43
CA ILE A 118 -12.95 5.69 -9.79
C ILE A 118 -13.23 6.09 -8.35
N VAL A 119 -12.58 5.42 -7.40
CA VAL A 119 -12.75 5.65 -5.96
C VAL A 119 -11.42 6.07 -5.33
N SER A 120 -11.51 6.96 -4.35
CA SER A 120 -10.41 7.37 -3.48
C SER A 120 -10.85 7.31 -2.01
N PRO A 121 -10.04 6.77 -1.10
CA PRO A 121 -8.76 6.10 -1.36
C PRO A 121 -8.91 4.85 -2.23
N GLY A 122 -7.82 4.39 -2.86
CA GLY A 122 -7.80 3.09 -3.54
C GLY A 122 -7.46 1.95 -2.56
N PRO A 123 -7.22 0.71 -3.04
CA PRO A 123 -6.83 -0.43 -2.21
C PRO A 123 -5.56 -0.24 -1.36
N SER A 124 -4.65 0.65 -1.78
CA SER A 124 -3.49 1.04 -0.95
C SER A 124 -3.91 1.81 0.31
N GLY A 125 -5.09 2.42 0.28
CA GLY A 125 -5.68 3.21 1.36
C GLY A 125 -5.01 4.56 1.56
N ALA A 126 -5.61 5.35 2.44
CA ALA A 126 -4.99 6.56 2.97
C ALA A 126 -3.91 6.27 4.03
N HIS A 127 -4.03 5.14 4.72
CA HIS A 127 -3.05 4.58 5.64
C HIS A 127 -3.16 3.06 5.59
N ASN A 128 -2.02 2.37 5.59
CA ASN A 128 -1.95 0.90 5.46
C ASN A 128 -1.25 0.31 6.70
N TRP A 129 -0.64 -0.86 6.59
CA TRP A 129 -0.02 -1.59 7.70
C TRP A 129 1.12 -0.85 8.44
N TYR A 130 1.62 0.27 7.92
CA TYR A 130 2.72 1.06 8.47
C TYR A 130 2.39 1.55 9.89
N PRO A 131 3.14 1.13 10.94
CA PRO A 131 2.80 1.52 12.32
C PRO A 131 2.74 3.02 12.57
N MET A 132 1.66 3.47 13.21
CA MET A 132 1.52 4.80 13.79
C MET A 132 2.04 4.84 15.23
N ALA A 133 2.35 6.02 15.76
CA ALA A 133 2.89 6.18 17.11
C ALA A 133 2.22 7.33 17.87
N PHE A 134 1.88 7.12 19.14
CA PHE A 134 1.28 8.13 20.01
C PHE A 134 2.31 8.66 21.00
N ASN A 135 2.36 9.99 21.19
CA ASN A 135 3.19 10.62 22.20
C ASN A 135 2.32 11.29 23.28
N PRO A 136 2.29 10.76 24.51
CA PRO A 136 1.48 11.32 25.60
C PRO A 136 1.85 12.76 25.96
N ALA A 137 3.10 13.19 25.72
CA ALA A 137 3.55 14.54 26.08
C ALA A 137 3.02 15.61 25.11
N THR A 138 2.84 15.27 23.83
CA THR A 138 2.25 16.17 22.82
C THR A 138 0.75 15.95 22.63
N GLY A 139 0.24 14.78 23.04
CA GLY A 139 -1.12 14.35 22.76
C GLY A 139 -1.36 13.99 21.30
N LEU A 140 -0.32 13.89 20.47
CA LEU A 140 -0.44 13.65 19.03
C LEU A 140 -0.20 12.18 18.66
N VAL A 141 -0.89 11.75 17.62
CA VAL A 141 -0.62 10.51 16.89
C VAL A 141 0.12 10.85 15.60
N TYR A 142 1.27 10.23 15.38
CA TYR A 142 2.06 10.39 14.17
C TYR A 142 1.77 9.22 13.23
N LEU A 143 1.44 9.52 11.98
CA LEU A 143 1.12 8.49 10.99
C LEU A 143 1.59 8.87 9.57
N PRO A 144 2.07 7.87 8.79
CA PRO A 144 2.22 8.02 7.35
C PRO A 144 0.84 8.11 6.68
N VAL A 145 0.65 9.11 5.84
CA VAL A 145 -0.58 9.35 5.08
C VAL A 145 -0.29 9.35 3.59
N MET A 146 -1.12 8.65 2.83
CA MET A 146 -1.16 8.65 1.38
C MET A 146 -2.41 9.42 0.94
N SER A 147 -2.23 10.62 0.42
CA SER A 147 -3.33 11.50 0.01
C SER A 147 -3.58 11.35 -1.50
N GLY A 148 -4.85 11.30 -1.90
CA GLY A 148 -5.25 11.26 -3.32
C GLY A 148 -4.98 9.93 -4.05
N THR A 149 -4.76 8.81 -3.34
CA THR A 149 -4.67 7.49 -3.98
C THR A 149 -6.00 7.14 -4.65
N GLN A 150 -5.98 6.64 -5.87
CA GLN A 150 -7.19 6.32 -6.64
C GLN A 150 -7.12 4.91 -7.21
N PHE A 151 -8.28 4.30 -7.41
CA PHE A 151 -8.40 3.03 -8.12
C PHE A 151 -9.64 2.99 -8.98
N LEU A 152 -9.50 2.39 -10.16
CA LEU A 152 -10.62 2.10 -11.06
C LEU A 152 -11.21 0.74 -10.69
N HIS A 153 -12.38 0.76 -10.07
CA HIS A 153 -13.17 -0.43 -9.82
C HIS A 153 -14.08 -0.66 -11.02
N ALA A 154 -13.75 -1.63 -11.86
CA ALA A 154 -14.61 -2.11 -12.94
C ALA A 154 -15.08 -3.53 -12.61
N PRO A 155 -16.33 -3.75 -12.20
CA PRO A 155 -16.81 -5.11 -11.88
C PRO A 155 -16.86 -6.01 -13.12
N ASP A 156 -16.36 -7.24 -13.01
CA ASP A 156 -16.53 -8.25 -14.07
C ASP A 156 -17.95 -8.85 -13.99
N SER A 157 -18.77 -8.58 -15.01
CA SER A 157 -20.14 -9.07 -15.10
C SER A 157 -20.25 -10.60 -15.23
N GLN A 158 -19.19 -11.25 -15.71
CA GLN A 158 -19.09 -12.70 -15.92
C GLN A 158 -18.29 -13.41 -14.83
N TRP A 159 -17.92 -12.68 -13.76
CA TRP A 159 -17.10 -13.23 -12.71
C TRP A 159 -17.70 -14.51 -12.13
N LYS A 160 -16.83 -15.50 -11.93
CA LYS A 160 -17.13 -16.75 -11.22
C LYS A 160 -15.95 -17.08 -10.31
N TYR A 161 -16.26 -17.65 -9.15
CA TYR A 161 -15.23 -18.16 -8.27
C TYR A 161 -14.37 -19.20 -8.98
N ASP A 162 -13.06 -19.03 -8.91
CA ASP A 162 -12.07 -20.01 -9.37
C ASP A 162 -10.98 -20.12 -8.31
N SER A 163 -10.87 -21.27 -7.65
CA SER A 163 -9.87 -21.51 -6.59
C SER A 163 -8.42 -21.39 -7.07
N ARG A 164 -8.19 -21.33 -8.38
CA ARG A 164 -6.86 -21.22 -9.00
C ARG A 164 -6.44 -19.77 -9.25
N ARG A 165 -7.34 -18.80 -9.10
CA ARG A 165 -7.09 -17.39 -9.44
C ARG A 165 -7.34 -16.46 -8.25
N ASP A 166 -6.84 -15.25 -8.38
CA ASP A 166 -7.27 -14.15 -7.51
C ASP A 166 -8.77 -13.86 -7.73
N ASN A 167 -9.55 -13.99 -6.66
CA ASN A 167 -11.01 -13.89 -6.71
C ASN A 167 -11.49 -12.47 -6.37
N VAL A 168 -10.95 -11.48 -7.08
CA VAL A 168 -11.22 -10.06 -6.79
C VAL A 168 -12.53 -9.58 -7.41
N GLY A 169 -13.00 -10.17 -8.52
CA GLY A 169 -14.27 -9.74 -9.14
C GLY A 169 -14.17 -8.47 -9.99
N GLY A 170 -12.95 -7.99 -10.25
CA GLY A 170 -12.69 -6.89 -11.17
C GLY A 170 -12.39 -7.37 -12.59
N ASP A 171 -12.83 -6.60 -13.58
CA ASP A 171 -12.48 -6.75 -14.98
C ASP A 171 -11.08 -6.16 -15.24
N ALA A 172 -10.07 -7.04 -15.27
CA ALA A 172 -8.69 -6.69 -15.61
C ALA A 172 -8.53 -6.20 -17.06
N HIS A 173 -9.56 -6.37 -17.90
CA HIS A 173 -9.59 -6.00 -19.31
C HIS A 173 -10.42 -4.74 -19.59
N TYR A 174 -10.76 -3.97 -18.56
CA TYR A 174 -11.53 -2.75 -18.76
C TYR A 174 -10.72 -1.68 -19.51
N GLU A 175 -11.17 -1.31 -20.71
CA GLU A 175 -10.56 -0.28 -21.56
C GLU A 175 -11.47 0.94 -21.78
N GLY A 176 -12.52 1.09 -20.96
CA GLY A 176 -13.48 2.19 -21.11
C GLY A 176 -12.93 3.56 -20.69
N PRO A 177 -13.72 4.65 -20.85
CA PRO A 177 -13.26 6.03 -20.67
C PRO A 177 -12.63 6.35 -19.31
N LEU A 178 -13.01 5.61 -18.26
CA LEU A 178 -12.45 5.81 -16.92
C LEU A 178 -10.98 5.38 -16.82
N ALA A 179 -10.49 4.47 -17.66
CA ALA A 179 -9.07 4.11 -17.69
C ALA A 179 -8.21 5.33 -18.08
N THR A 180 -8.60 6.04 -19.15
CA THR A 180 -7.94 7.29 -19.58
C THR A 180 -8.07 8.39 -18.53
N LYS A 181 -9.24 8.51 -17.89
CA LYS A 181 -9.45 9.50 -16.82
C LYS A 181 -8.55 9.25 -15.61
N LEU A 182 -8.37 7.99 -15.20
CA LEU A 182 -7.47 7.63 -14.10
C LEU A 182 -6.02 7.99 -14.43
N LEU A 183 -5.56 7.68 -15.66
CA LEU A 183 -4.20 8.03 -16.11
C LEU A 183 -3.95 9.55 -16.13
N ALA A 184 -4.98 10.34 -16.41
CA ALA A 184 -4.90 11.81 -16.41
C ALA A 184 -5.13 12.45 -15.02
N SER A 185 -5.44 11.65 -13.99
CA SER A 185 -5.71 12.17 -12.65
C SER A 185 -4.43 12.61 -11.94
N PRO A 186 -4.50 13.61 -11.04
CA PRO A 186 -3.33 14.07 -10.29
C PRO A 186 -2.66 12.91 -9.53
N PRO A 187 -1.31 12.88 -9.47
CA PRO A 187 -0.60 11.83 -8.76
C PRO A 187 -0.88 11.94 -7.24
N PRO A 188 -0.94 10.80 -6.52
CA PRO A 188 -1.03 10.82 -5.07
C PRO A 188 0.22 11.40 -4.41
N THR A 189 0.10 11.81 -3.16
CA THR A 189 1.20 12.38 -2.35
C THR A 189 1.38 11.62 -1.04
N GLY A 190 2.62 11.58 -0.55
CA GLY A 190 2.95 11.03 0.76
C GLY A 190 3.24 12.13 1.79
N GLU A 191 2.72 11.94 3.00
CA GLU A 191 2.83 12.90 4.10
C GLU A 191 3.14 12.19 5.43
N LEU A 192 3.84 12.86 6.33
CA LEU A 192 3.89 12.54 7.76
C LEU A 192 2.98 13.53 8.47
N VAL A 193 2.01 13.02 9.22
CA VAL A 193 1.00 13.84 9.88
C VAL A 193 1.15 13.70 11.39
N GLY A 194 1.20 14.82 12.10
CA GLY A 194 0.94 14.88 13.54
C GLY A 194 -0.53 15.16 13.77
N TRP A 195 -1.33 14.12 14.02
CA TRP A 195 -2.77 14.18 14.20
C TRP A 195 -3.14 14.40 15.67
N ASN A 196 -4.03 15.36 15.95
CA ASN A 196 -4.63 15.53 17.27
C ASN A 196 -5.93 14.72 17.33
N PRO A 197 -5.98 13.60 18.10
CA PRO A 197 -7.17 12.74 18.16
C PRO A 197 -8.33 13.36 18.95
N VAL A 198 -8.07 14.35 19.81
CA VAL A 198 -9.11 15.05 20.58
C VAL A 198 -9.78 16.11 19.71
N GLU A 199 -8.99 16.88 18.96
CA GLU A 199 -9.48 17.94 18.07
C GLU A 199 -9.86 17.43 16.67
N GLN A 200 -9.54 16.18 16.35
CA GLN A 200 -9.83 15.55 15.06
C GLN A 200 -9.27 16.36 13.86
N ARG A 201 -8.04 16.85 13.99
CA ARG A 201 -7.34 17.61 12.95
C ARG A 201 -5.82 17.42 13.01
N ALA A 202 -5.15 17.69 11.90
CA ALA A 202 -3.69 17.74 11.87
C ALA A 202 -3.20 18.97 12.65
N ALA A 203 -2.30 18.76 13.61
CA ALA A 203 -1.51 19.81 14.23
C ALA A 203 -0.41 20.30 13.26
N TRP A 204 0.15 19.38 12.47
CA TRP A 204 1.11 19.67 11.41
C TRP A 204 1.14 18.55 10.37
N ARG A 205 1.67 18.86 9.18
CA ARG A 205 1.91 17.93 8.07
C ARG A 205 3.29 18.18 7.48
N THR A 206 3.96 17.14 6.99
CA THR A 206 5.22 17.24 6.24
C THR A 206 5.17 16.32 5.03
N SER A 207 5.20 16.88 3.83
CA SER A 207 5.18 16.12 2.58
C SER A 207 6.58 15.61 2.20
N TYR A 208 6.63 14.51 1.44
CA TYR A 208 7.87 13.95 0.89
C TYR A 208 7.68 13.47 -0.56
N PRO A 209 8.76 13.29 -1.36
CA PRO A 209 8.67 13.10 -2.83
C PRO A 209 8.29 11.67 -3.26
N VAL A 210 7.72 10.89 -2.35
CA VAL A 210 7.30 9.50 -2.54
C VAL A 210 5.97 9.31 -1.84
N VAL A 211 5.12 8.42 -2.34
CA VAL A 211 3.80 8.18 -1.74
C VAL A 211 3.92 7.40 -0.44
N GLU A 212 4.74 6.34 -0.43
CA GLU A 212 4.89 5.46 0.73
C GLU A 212 5.88 6.01 1.76
N GLY A 213 5.36 6.44 2.90
CA GLY A 213 6.11 6.55 4.15
C GLY A 213 5.99 5.26 4.96
N GLY A 214 7.09 4.82 5.55
CA GLY A 214 7.11 3.69 6.47
C GLY A 214 6.54 4.02 7.84
N GLY A 215 6.52 3.00 8.70
CA GLY A 215 6.09 3.13 10.09
C GLY A 215 6.94 4.13 10.88
N VAL A 216 6.38 4.61 11.98
CA VAL A 216 6.98 5.67 12.79
C VAL A 216 7.29 5.22 14.21
N LEU A 217 8.27 5.90 14.81
CA LEU A 217 8.60 5.84 16.23
C LEU A 217 8.50 7.25 16.81
N THR A 218 7.96 7.42 18.02
CA THR A 218 8.10 8.67 18.78
C THR A 218 8.74 8.43 20.14
N THR A 219 9.37 9.45 20.71
CA THR A 219 10.09 9.36 21.99
C THR A 219 9.81 10.56 22.90
N ALA A 220 10.07 10.40 24.19
CA ALA A 220 10.01 11.49 25.17
C ALA A 220 10.98 12.65 24.87
N GLY A 221 11.98 12.45 24.01
CA GLY A 221 12.91 13.50 23.57
C GLY A 221 12.35 14.48 22.53
N ASN A 222 11.03 14.58 22.39
CA ASN A 222 10.35 15.39 21.36
C ASN A 222 10.78 15.03 19.92
N LEU A 223 10.89 13.72 19.64
CA LEU A 223 11.28 13.21 18.32
C LEU A 223 10.22 12.27 17.73
N VAL A 224 10.12 12.30 16.41
CA VAL A 224 9.45 11.30 15.56
C VAL A 224 10.47 10.81 14.53
N VAL A 225 10.62 9.51 14.36
CA VAL A 225 11.56 8.91 13.39
C VAL A 225 10.76 8.10 12.37
N GLN A 226 11.04 8.29 11.09
CA GLN A 226 10.33 7.64 9.99
C GLN A 226 11.30 7.28 8.85
N GLY A 227 11.14 6.07 8.31
CA GLY A 227 11.73 5.68 7.04
C GLY A 227 10.78 5.90 5.87
N ARG A 228 11.30 6.07 4.65
CA ARG A 228 10.48 6.33 3.45
C ARG A 228 10.82 5.40 2.29
N GLY A 229 9.89 5.26 1.33
CA GLY A 229 10.09 4.46 0.11
C GLY A 229 11.24 4.94 -0.80
N ASP A 230 11.66 6.21 -0.69
CA ASP A 230 12.82 6.78 -1.40
C ASP A 230 14.18 6.42 -0.76
N GLY A 231 14.14 5.75 0.39
CA GLY A 231 15.30 5.26 1.13
C GLY A 231 15.87 6.23 2.15
N MET A 232 15.19 7.33 2.44
CA MET A 232 15.59 8.22 3.53
C MET A 232 15.02 7.75 4.86
N LEU A 233 15.87 7.74 5.89
CA LEU A 233 15.45 7.71 7.30
C LEU A 233 15.59 9.12 7.87
N ALA A 234 14.53 9.67 8.43
CA ALA A 234 14.53 11.03 8.95
C ALA A 234 13.99 11.09 10.38
N ALA A 235 14.50 12.06 11.14
CA ALA A 235 13.98 12.43 12.46
C ALA A 235 13.40 13.84 12.41
N TYR A 236 12.23 13.99 13.01
CA TYR A 236 11.42 15.21 13.03
C TYR A 236 11.14 15.60 14.48
N ARG A 237 10.95 16.88 14.74
CA ARG A 237 10.46 17.36 16.03
C ARG A 237 8.99 17.01 16.18
N ALA A 238 8.62 16.41 17.31
CA ALA A 238 7.28 15.87 17.51
C ALA A 238 6.18 16.94 17.61
N THR A 239 6.53 18.16 18.04
CA THR A 239 5.57 19.27 18.23
C THR A 239 5.16 19.98 16.93
N ASP A 240 6.02 20.04 15.92
CA ASP A 240 5.80 20.89 14.72
C ASP A 240 6.22 20.23 13.39
N GLY A 241 6.74 19.00 13.41
CA GLY A 241 7.15 18.30 12.20
C GLY A 241 8.45 18.81 11.57
N LYS A 242 9.20 19.71 12.21
CA LYS A 242 10.48 20.20 11.67
C LYS A 242 11.48 19.05 11.54
N LYS A 243 11.97 18.77 10.32
CA LYS A 243 13.06 17.81 10.09
C LYS A 243 14.34 18.28 10.79
N LEU A 244 14.90 17.42 11.62
CA LEU A 244 16.11 17.69 12.42
C LEU A 244 17.32 16.91 11.91
N TRP A 245 17.09 15.75 11.30
CA TRP A 245 18.14 14.86 10.81
C TRP A 245 17.61 13.96 9.70
N GLU A 246 18.49 13.53 8.80
CA GLU A 246 18.18 12.61 7.71
C GLU A 246 19.42 11.76 7.36
N PHE A 247 19.19 10.55 6.87
CA PHE A 247 20.20 9.62 6.43
C PHE A 247 19.74 8.81 5.22
N ASP A 248 20.61 8.66 4.23
CA ASP A 248 20.35 7.81 3.06
C ASP A 248 20.68 6.34 3.39
N ALA A 249 19.63 5.53 3.53
CA ALA A 249 19.75 4.09 3.80
C ALA A 249 20.08 3.25 2.57
N GLY A 250 20.08 3.83 1.36
CA GLY A 250 20.38 3.16 0.11
C GLY A 250 19.26 2.25 -0.44
N THR A 251 18.18 2.07 0.32
CA THR A 251 16.99 1.28 -0.02
C THR A 251 15.79 1.83 0.75
N GLY A 252 14.59 1.75 0.19
CA GLY A 252 13.35 2.15 0.83
C GLY A 252 13.10 1.44 2.16
N ILE A 253 12.39 2.12 3.06
CA ILE A 253 12.15 1.70 4.44
C ILE A 253 10.65 1.80 4.71
N LEU A 254 10.02 0.65 4.95
CA LEU A 254 8.60 0.56 5.30
C LEU A 254 8.36 0.16 6.76
N ALA A 255 9.30 -0.60 7.35
CA ALA A 255 9.23 -1.02 8.74
C ALA A 255 9.36 0.17 9.71
N PRO A 256 8.71 0.12 10.89
CA PRO A 256 8.90 1.14 11.91
C PRO A 256 10.31 1.07 12.50
N PRO A 257 10.90 2.22 12.90
CA PRO A 257 12.04 2.22 13.79
C PRO A 257 11.68 1.72 15.19
N ILE A 258 12.66 1.19 15.92
CA ILE A 258 12.58 0.91 17.35
C ILE A 258 13.71 1.63 18.09
N THR A 259 13.56 1.82 19.41
CA THR A 259 14.65 2.36 20.25
C THR A 259 14.81 1.57 21.53
N TYR A 260 16.04 1.43 22.00
CA TYR A 260 16.41 0.68 23.19
C TYR A 260 17.70 1.22 23.80
N ARG A 261 18.08 0.74 24.98
CA ARG A 261 19.35 1.09 25.64
C ARG A 261 20.19 -0.14 25.92
N ILE A 262 21.50 -0.01 25.71
CA ILE A 262 22.52 -1.01 26.09
C ILE A 262 23.64 -0.25 26.80
N ASN A 263 24.00 -0.66 28.02
CA ASN A 263 25.09 -0.07 28.81
C ASN A 263 25.05 1.47 28.88
N GLY A 264 23.85 2.02 29.08
CA GLY A 264 23.64 3.48 29.18
C GLY A 264 23.51 4.21 27.85
N VAL A 265 23.88 3.61 26.71
CA VAL A 265 23.77 4.22 25.37
C VAL A 265 22.40 3.93 24.76
N GLN A 266 21.74 4.94 24.23
CA GLN A 266 20.48 4.78 23.48
C GLN A 266 20.76 4.51 22.00
N TYR A 267 20.05 3.54 21.44
CA TYR A 267 20.11 3.15 20.05
C TYR A 267 18.74 3.33 19.39
N VAL A 268 18.75 3.67 18.10
CA VAL A 268 17.59 3.61 17.21
C VAL A 268 17.90 2.61 16.11
N SER A 269 17.07 1.59 15.92
CA SER A 269 17.26 0.59 14.86
C SER A 269 16.08 0.55 13.92
N VAL A 270 16.33 0.27 12.64
CA VAL A 270 15.28 0.13 11.63
C VAL A 270 15.66 -0.96 10.62
N MET A 271 14.66 -1.72 10.18
CA MET A 271 14.82 -2.66 9.07
C MET A 271 14.62 -1.91 7.76
N ALA A 272 15.71 -1.66 7.04
CA ALA A 272 15.70 -1.03 5.73
C ALA A 272 15.62 -2.11 4.65
N GLY A 273 14.58 -2.05 3.83
CA GLY A 273 14.30 -3.03 2.80
C GLY A 273 12.97 -2.67 2.15
N TYR A 274 12.98 -2.55 0.82
CA TYR A 274 11.80 -2.12 0.08
C TYR A 274 11.13 -3.32 -0.57
N ILE A 275 10.13 -3.86 0.11
CA ILE A 275 9.07 -4.68 -0.48
C ILE A 275 7.84 -4.51 0.42
N GLY A 276 6.72 -4.09 -0.15
CA GLY A 276 5.49 -3.76 0.57
C GLY A 276 4.27 -3.83 -0.35
N GLY A 277 3.09 -3.43 0.15
CA GLY A 277 1.81 -3.53 -0.56
C GLY A 277 1.82 -2.96 -1.99
N GLY A 278 2.47 -1.82 -2.21
CA GLY A 278 2.70 -1.25 -3.55
C GLY A 278 4.04 -1.61 -4.20
N GLY A 279 5.01 -2.14 -3.45
CA GLY A 279 6.40 -2.36 -3.90
C GLY A 279 6.60 -3.54 -4.86
N GLY A 280 5.68 -4.52 -4.87
CA GLY A 280 5.65 -5.58 -5.90
C GLY A 280 4.93 -5.14 -7.17
N TRP A 281 3.75 -4.52 -7.01
CA TRP A 281 2.90 -4.07 -8.11
C TRP A 281 3.46 -2.84 -8.84
N ASN A 282 4.28 -2.01 -8.17
CA ASN A 282 4.90 -0.80 -8.69
C ASN A 282 3.92 0.07 -9.53
N PRO A 283 2.80 0.50 -8.95
CA PRO A 283 1.83 1.31 -9.69
C PRO A 283 2.46 2.64 -10.15
N PRO A 284 1.94 3.23 -11.23
CA PRO A 284 2.42 4.53 -11.69
C PRO A 284 2.24 5.60 -10.61
N ASN A 285 3.00 6.69 -10.71
CA ASN A 285 2.85 7.89 -9.88
C ASN A 285 3.17 7.71 -8.38
N MET A 286 3.93 6.69 -7.99
CA MET A 286 4.34 6.47 -6.60
C MET A 286 5.53 7.32 -6.12
N GLY A 287 6.13 8.10 -7.03
CA GLY A 287 7.37 8.84 -6.78
C GLY A 287 8.63 7.97 -6.90
N LYS A 288 9.78 8.50 -6.46
CA LYS A 288 11.09 7.84 -6.64
C LYS A 288 11.34 6.77 -5.57
N ILE A 289 10.67 5.64 -5.71
CA ILE A 289 10.91 4.44 -4.90
C ILE A 289 12.35 3.93 -5.13
N ARG A 290 13.00 3.48 -4.05
CA ARG A 290 14.36 2.92 -4.09
C ARG A 290 14.36 1.44 -3.69
N PRO A 291 14.25 0.49 -4.64
CA PRO A 291 14.43 -0.93 -4.33
C PRO A 291 15.87 -1.21 -3.87
N GLY A 292 16.06 -2.26 -3.09
CA GLY A 292 17.39 -2.66 -2.63
C GLY A 292 17.39 -3.83 -1.66
N TYR A 293 18.59 -4.27 -1.33
CA TYR A 293 18.81 -5.41 -0.45
C TYR A 293 18.50 -5.06 1.01
N GLY A 294 17.70 -5.91 1.66
CA GLY A 294 17.33 -5.77 3.07
C GLY A 294 18.54 -5.72 4.01
N ARG A 295 18.45 -4.90 5.06
CA ARG A 295 19.48 -4.74 6.10
C ARG A 295 18.87 -4.15 7.38
N ILE A 296 19.58 -4.31 8.50
CA ILE A 296 19.28 -3.61 9.75
C ILE A 296 20.26 -2.44 9.88
N LEU A 297 19.73 -1.24 10.12
CA LEU A 297 20.51 -0.04 10.40
C LEU A 297 20.30 0.37 11.85
N THR A 298 21.39 0.58 12.58
CA THR A 298 21.37 0.99 13.99
C THR A 298 22.18 2.27 14.17
N PHE A 299 21.58 3.25 14.84
CA PHE A 299 22.10 4.59 15.05
C PHE A 299 22.25 4.86 16.54
N ALA A 300 23.30 5.60 16.91
CA ALA A 300 23.52 6.13 18.25
C ALA A 300 24.26 7.47 18.14
N LEU A 301 24.18 8.31 19.17
CA LEU A 301 24.94 9.57 19.22
C LEU A 301 26.44 9.28 19.13
N GLY A 302 27.15 10.03 18.27
CA GLY A 302 28.59 9.87 18.04
C GLY A 302 28.97 8.65 17.18
N GLY A 303 28.01 7.90 16.64
CA GLY A 303 28.30 6.78 15.74
C GLY A 303 29.01 7.21 14.45
N THR A 304 30.10 6.53 14.08
CA THR A 304 30.95 6.84 12.92
C THR A 304 30.98 5.75 11.85
N ALA A 305 30.18 4.68 12.02
CA ALA A 305 30.09 3.59 11.06
C ALA A 305 29.63 4.11 9.68
N LYS A 306 30.29 3.65 8.62
CA LYS A 306 29.93 3.97 7.23
C LYS A 306 29.04 2.88 6.65
N LEU A 307 28.03 3.28 5.87
CA LEU A 307 27.18 2.35 5.15
C LEU A 307 27.89 1.80 3.91
N ASN A 308 28.45 0.60 4.04
CA ASN A 308 28.98 -0.17 2.92
C ASN A 308 27.93 -1.17 2.44
N ALA A 309 26.99 -0.70 1.62
CA ALA A 309 25.92 -1.53 1.09
C ALA A 309 26.03 -1.72 -0.42
N ARG A 310 25.73 -2.93 -0.89
CA ARG A 310 25.56 -3.22 -2.32
C ARG A 310 24.48 -2.29 -2.87
N GLN A 311 24.85 -1.46 -3.83
CA GLN A 311 23.91 -0.61 -4.52
C GLN A 311 23.04 -1.45 -5.45
N PHE A 312 21.73 -1.18 -5.42
CA PHE A 312 20.83 -1.70 -6.43
C PHE A 312 20.99 -0.86 -7.69
N GLN A 313 21.64 -1.40 -8.71
CA GLN A 313 21.80 -0.74 -10.01
C GLN A 313 20.67 -1.18 -10.93
N ARG A 314 19.84 -0.24 -11.39
CA ARG A 314 19.02 -0.44 -12.58
C ARG A 314 19.85 0.01 -13.78
N ASN A 315 20.39 -0.96 -14.52
CA ASN A 315 20.98 -0.68 -15.83
C ASN A 315 19.90 -0.17 -16.79
N ALA A 316 20.29 0.41 -17.92
CA ALA A 316 19.32 0.64 -19.00
C ALA A 316 18.68 -0.70 -19.41
N VAL A 317 17.39 -0.67 -19.77
CA VAL A 317 16.71 -1.86 -20.28
C VAL A 317 17.47 -2.33 -21.53
N PRO A 318 17.98 -3.58 -21.56
CA PRO A 318 18.73 -4.06 -22.71
C PRO A 318 17.83 -4.14 -23.93
N THR A 319 18.38 -3.91 -25.12
CA THR A 319 17.68 -4.29 -26.35
C THR A 319 17.43 -5.80 -26.32
N PRO A 320 16.19 -6.26 -26.52
CA PRO A 320 15.87 -7.69 -26.44
C PRO A 320 16.69 -8.52 -27.42
N ALA A 321 17.29 -9.60 -26.92
CA ALA A 321 18.05 -10.54 -27.74
C ALA A 321 17.18 -11.33 -28.72
N ILE A 322 15.87 -11.41 -28.45
CA ILE A 322 14.85 -12.02 -29.31
C ILE A 322 13.84 -10.95 -29.67
N ARG A 323 13.40 -10.89 -30.93
CA ARG A 323 12.30 -10.02 -31.36
C ARG A 323 11.03 -10.83 -31.48
N THR A 324 9.93 -10.28 -30.98
CA THR A 324 8.61 -10.80 -31.31
C THR A 324 8.21 -10.36 -32.72
N ASN A 325 7.57 -11.26 -33.48
CA ASN A 325 6.90 -10.97 -34.76
C ASN A 325 5.38 -11.03 -34.61
N ALA A 326 4.87 -11.07 -33.38
CA ALA A 326 3.45 -11.15 -33.10
C ALA A 326 2.71 -9.90 -33.58
N SER A 327 1.43 -10.08 -33.93
CA SER A 327 0.57 -8.96 -34.31
C SER A 327 0.35 -8.01 -33.14
N ALA A 328 0.00 -6.74 -33.43
CA ALA A 328 -0.39 -5.78 -32.40
C ALA A 328 -1.53 -6.28 -31.53
N LYS A 329 -2.49 -7.02 -32.11
CA LYS A 329 -3.58 -7.67 -31.38
C LYS A 329 -3.08 -8.70 -30.37
N THR A 330 -2.14 -9.56 -30.76
CA THR A 330 -1.55 -10.58 -29.88
C THR A 330 -0.73 -9.95 -28.77
N ILE A 331 0.00 -8.87 -29.06
CA ILE A 331 0.75 -8.10 -28.05
C ILE A 331 -0.22 -7.47 -27.03
N HIS A 332 -1.34 -6.91 -27.51
CA HIS A 332 -2.38 -6.35 -26.64
C HIS A 332 -2.97 -7.40 -25.70
N GLU A 333 -3.41 -8.54 -26.25
CA GLU A 333 -3.93 -9.67 -25.47
C GLU A 333 -2.90 -10.18 -24.45
N GLY A 334 -1.63 -10.28 -24.86
CA GLY A 334 -0.54 -10.64 -23.95
C GLY A 334 -0.36 -9.66 -22.79
N GLY A 335 -0.56 -8.36 -23.01
CA GLY A 335 -0.49 -7.33 -21.97
C GLY A 335 -1.64 -7.41 -20.98
N LEU A 336 -2.84 -7.67 -21.48
CA LEU A 336 -4.03 -7.93 -20.67
C LEU A 336 -3.84 -9.14 -19.75
N LEU A 337 -3.40 -10.27 -20.30
CA LEU A 337 -3.08 -11.48 -19.53
C LEU A 337 -1.93 -11.25 -18.54
N PHE A 338 -0.88 -10.55 -18.95
CA PHE A 338 0.23 -10.22 -18.06
C PHE A 338 -0.24 -9.41 -16.85
N ASN A 339 -1.08 -8.39 -17.05
CA ASN A 339 -1.56 -7.53 -15.98
C ASN A 339 -2.52 -8.26 -15.03
N ASP A 340 -3.22 -9.29 -15.49
CA ASP A 340 -4.11 -10.13 -14.68
C ASP A 340 -3.35 -10.98 -13.65
N GLN A 341 -2.31 -11.72 -14.07
CA GLN A 341 -1.65 -12.70 -13.17
C GLN A 341 -0.18 -12.38 -12.82
N CYS A 342 0.53 -11.66 -13.70
CA CYS A 342 1.98 -11.47 -13.56
C CYS A 342 2.34 -10.16 -12.86
N ALA A 343 1.54 -9.10 -13.06
CA ALA A 343 1.87 -7.74 -12.62
C ALA A 343 2.02 -7.58 -11.09
N ARG A 344 1.38 -8.42 -10.28
CA ARG A 344 1.51 -8.37 -8.82
C ARG A 344 2.96 -8.60 -8.36
N CYS A 345 3.69 -9.44 -9.10
CA CYS A 345 5.09 -9.75 -8.82
C CYS A 345 6.04 -9.02 -9.77
N HIS A 346 5.74 -8.98 -11.06
CA HIS A 346 6.62 -8.42 -12.09
C HIS A 346 6.31 -6.96 -12.45
N GLY A 347 5.50 -6.30 -11.61
CA GLY A 347 5.09 -4.91 -11.73
C GLY A 347 4.03 -4.67 -12.81
N TYR A 348 3.21 -3.65 -12.59
CA TYR A 348 2.22 -3.20 -13.55
C TYR A 348 2.90 -2.91 -14.88
N ASN A 349 2.30 -3.42 -15.97
CA ASN A 349 2.81 -3.14 -17.30
C ASN A 349 4.30 -3.60 -17.45
N ALA A 350 4.69 -4.71 -16.82
CA ALA A 350 6.03 -5.28 -16.83
C ALA A 350 7.15 -4.36 -16.32
N VAL A 351 6.82 -3.32 -15.53
CA VAL A 351 7.79 -2.44 -14.89
C VAL A 351 7.90 -2.82 -13.42
N ALA A 352 8.79 -3.77 -13.10
CA ALA A 352 8.87 -4.31 -11.74
C ALA A 352 9.39 -3.29 -10.71
N GLY A 353 8.96 -3.47 -9.47
CA GLY A 353 9.48 -2.76 -8.31
C GLY A 353 10.74 -3.45 -7.75
N ALA A 354 10.56 -4.25 -6.71
CA ALA A 354 11.65 -4.93 -6.00
C ALA A 354 11.97 -6.36 -6.50
N LEU A 355 11.04 -6.96 -7.26
CA LEU A 355 11.18 -8.30 -7.86
C LEU A 355 11.77 -8.21 -9.28
N PRO A 356 12.17 -9.34 -9.90
CA PRO A 356 12.76 -9.34 -11.24
C PRO A 356 11.88 -8.63 -12.28
N ASP A 357 12.47 -7.68 -13.00
CA ASP A 357 11.84 -6.99 -14.12
C ASP A 357 12.03 -7.82 -15.39
N LEU A 358 10.94 -8.37 -15.92
CA LEU A 358 11.01 -9.30 -17.05
C LEU A 358 11.47 -8.64 -18.35
N ARG A 359 11.50 -7.31 -18.44
CA ARG A 359 12.07 -6.60 -19.60
C ARG A 359 13.60 -6.75 -19.69
N TYR A 360 14.24 -7.15 -18.60
CA TYR A 360 15.68 -7.41 -18.53
C TYR A 360 16.02 -8.88 -18.72
N ALA A 361 15.02 -9.75 -18.97
CA ALA A 361 15.25 -11.18 -19.11
C ALA A 361 16.19 -11.47 -20.30
N PRO A 362 17.27 -12.25 -20.08
CA PRO A 362 18.17 -12.64 -21.15
C PRO A 362 17.54 -13.70 -22.08
N LYS A 363 18.22 -13.98 -23.19
CA LYS A 363 17.74 -14.87 -24.27
C LYS A 363 17.33 -16.25 -23.74
N ASP A 364 18.15 -16.84 -22.89
CA ASP A 364 17.96 -18.18 -22.30
C ASP A 364 16.70 -18.25 -21.42
N ILE A 365 16.34 -17.16 -20.72
CA ILE A 365 15.09 -17.08 -19.96
C ILE A 365 13.89 -17.05 -20.89
N HIS A 366 13.98 -16.34 -22.01
CA HIS A 366 12.92 -16.36 -23.02
C HIS A 366 12.80 -17.72 -23.73
N GLU A 367 13.91 -18.41 -24.00
CA GLU A 367 13.88 -19.75 -24.58
C GLU A 367 13.22 -20.77 -23.63
N GLN A 368 13.37 -20.58 -22.32
CA GLN A 368 12.75 -21.41 -21.27
C GLN A 368 11.39 -20.89 -20.78
N PHE A 369 10.81 -19.87 -21.43
CA PHE A 369 9.67 -19.14 -20.87
C PHE A 369 8.45 -20.04 -20.60
N GLU A 370 8.15 -20.96 -21.52
CA GLU A 370 7.06 -21.93 -21.34
C GLU A 370 7.33 -22.91 -20.18
N ASP A 371 8.56 -23.39 -20.04
CA ASP A 371 8.95 -24.29 -18.95
C ASP A 371 8.87 -23.60 -17.59
N ILE A 372 9.25 -22.33 -17.52
CA ILE A 372 9.13 -21.51 -16.31
C ILE A 372 7.66 -21.27 -15.95
N VAL A 373 6.85 -20.83 -16.92
CA VAL A 373 5.47 -20.37 -16.65
C VAL A 373 4.49 -21.54 -16.52
N LEU A 374 4.64 -22.64 -17.27
CA LEU A 374 3.70 -23.76 -17.27
C LEU A 374 4.25 -25.00 -16.55
N ARG A 375 5.56 -25.26 -16.62
CA ARG A 375 6.13 -26.54 -16.11
C ARG A 375 6.82 -26.42 -14.77
N GLY A 376 6.76 -25.25 -14.14
CA GLY A 376 7.24 -25.03 -12.79
C GLY A 376 8.76 -25.05 -12.65
N ALA A 377 9.51 -24.76 -13.72
CA ALA A 377 10.98 -24.81 -13.71
C ALA A 377 11.64 -23.85 -12.69
N ARG A 378 10.86 -22.96 -12.06
CA ARG A 378 11.30 -22.03 -11.01
C ARG A 378 10.41 -22.04 -9.76
N GLU A 379 9.61 -23.08 -9.55
CA GLU A 379 8.73 -23.20 -8.38
C GLU A 379 9.52 -23.13 -7.06
N ASP A 380 10.69 -23.78 -7.00
CA ASP A 380 11.59 -23.73 -5.83
C ASP A 380 12.12 -22.31 -5.52
N SER A 381 12.03 -21.39 -6.47
CA SER A 381 12.41 -19.97 -6.30
C SER A 381 11.21 -19.07 -6.04
N GLY A 382 10.01 -19.63 -5.84
CA GLY A 382 8.78 -18.89 -5.60
C GLY A 382 8.06 -18.39 -6.85
N MET A 383 8.43 -18.85 -8.06
CA MET A 383 7.68 -18.58 -9.30
C MET A 383 6.67 -19.71 -9.55
N PRO A 384 5.36 -19.48 -9.36
CA PRO A 384 4.36 -20.54 -9.51
C PRO A 384 4.17 -20.98 -10.97
N SER A 385 3.74 -22.23 -11.16
CA SER A 385 3.20 -22.68 -12.44
C SER A 385 1.78 -22.13 -12.66
N PHE A 386 1.50 -21.75 -13.91
CA PHE A 386 0.22 -21.27 -14.40
C PHE A 386 -0.44 -22.25 -15.38
N LYS A 387 -0.03 -23.53 -15.40
CA LYS A 387 -0.57 -24.56 -16.32
C LYS A 387 -2.09 -24.72 -16.28
N ASP A 388 -2.68 -24.48 -15.11
CA ASP A 388 -4.12 -24.64 -14.91
C ASP A 388 -4.89 -23.32 -15.17
N ILE A 389 -4.17 -22.24 -15.51
CA ILE A 389 -4.72 -20.88 -15.70
C ILE A 389 -4.57 -20.44 -17.16
N TYR A 390 -3.44 -20.75 -17.80
CA TYR A 390 -3.09 -20.32 -19.15
C TYR A 390 -2.75 -21.47 -20.10
N THR A 391 -3.12 -21.29 -21.37
CA THR A 391 -2.70 -22.16 -22.47
C THR A 391 -1.29 -21.78 -22.98
N PRO A 392 -0.61 -22.66 -23.73
CA PRO A 392 0.66 -22.33 -24.38
C PRO A 392 0.59 -21.09 -25.30
N ASP A 393 -0.52 -20.89 -26.02
CA ASP A 393 -0.71 -19.71 -26.87
C ASP A 393 -0.82 -18.42 -26.06
N GLN A 394 -1.52 -18.45 -24.93
CA GLN A 394 -1.62 -17.31 -24.01
C GLN A 394 -0.25 -16.97 -23.40
N VAL A 395 0.54 -17.98 -23.03
CA VAL A 395 1.92 -17.77 -22.55
C VAL A 395 2.81 -17.18 -23.62
N ARG A 396 2.69 -17.60 -24.89
CA ARG A 396 3.39 -16.97 -26.03
C ARG A 396 2.97 -15.52 -26.26
N ALA A 397 1.69 -15.19 -26.05
CA ALA A 397 1.20 -13.82 -26.13
C ALA A 397 1.81 -12.95 -25.00
N ILE A 398 1.82 -13.43 -23.76
CA ILE A 398 2.47 -12.78 -22.62
C ILE A 398 3.96 -12.54 -22.90
N GLN A 399 4.67 -13.55 -23.40
CA GLN A 399 6.08 -13.41 -23.77
C GLN A 399 6.29 -12.34 -24.85
N SER A 400 5.42 -12.32 -25.87
CA SER A 400 5.47 -11.32 -26.94
C SER A 400 5.26 -9.91 -26.42
N TYR A 401 4.33 -9.73 -25.47
CA TYR A 401 4.13 -8.46 -24.79
C TYR A 401 5.37 -8.01 -24.02
N ILE A 402 6.01 -8.90 -23.25
CA ILE A 402 7.24 -8.57 -22.49
C ILE A 402 8.37 -8.15 -23.45
N LEU A 403 8.59 -8.90 -24.54
CA LEU A 403 9.60 -8.58 -25.55
C LEU A 403 9.30 -7.23 -26.23
N TRP A 404 8.04 -6.94 -26.53
CA TRP A 404 7.62 -5.66 -27.07
C TRP A 404 7.90 -4.51 -26.10
N ARG A 405 7.55 -4.65 -24.81
CA ARG A 405 7.83 -3.66 -23.76
C ARG A 405 9.31 -3.42 -23.54
N ALA A 406 10.12 -4.47 -23.59
CA ALA A 406 11.56 -4.35 -23.49
C ALA A 406 12.16 -3.59 -24.69
N ALA A 407 11.69 -3.89 -25.92
CA ALA A 407 12.10 -3.17 -27.12
C ALA A 407 11.71 -1.69 -27.08
N GLU A 408 10.47 -1.38 -26.67
CA GLU A 408 9.98 -0.02 -26.45
C GLU A 408 10.87 0.74 -25.44
N SER A 409 11.14 0.12 -24.28
CA SER A 409 11.91 0.73 -23.19
C SER A 409 13.40 0.86 -23.47
N SER A 410 13.94 0.10 -24.44
CA SER A 410 15.37 0.14 -24.82
C SER A 410 15.72 1.29 -25.78
N LYS A 411 14.72 1.96 -26.34
CA LYS A 411 14.93 3.12 -27.20
C LYS A 411 15.38 4.31 -26.33
N PRO A 412 16.35 5.13 -26.78
CA PRO A 412 16.67 6.37 -26.09
C PRO A 412 15.42 7.25 -26.02
N ASP A 413 15.18 7.92 -24.89
CA ASP A 413 14.10 8.91 -24.77
C ASP A 413 14.19 9.90 -25.95
N SER A 414 13.15 9.92 -26.80
CA SER A 414 13.00 10.99 -27.78
C SER A 414 12.72 12.26 -26.99
N LYS A 415 13.72 13.14 -26.90
CA LYS A 415 13.64 14.45 -26.26
C LYS A 415 12.47 15.29 -26.77
#